data_AF-A0A350LSD3-F1
#
_entry.id   AF-A0A350LSD3-F1
#
_cell.length_a   1.000
_cell.length_b   1.000
_cell.length_c   1.000
_cell.angle_alpha   90.00
_cell.angle_beta   90.00
_cell.angle_gamma   90.00
#
_symmetry.space_group_name_H-M   'P 1'
#
loop_
_entity.id
_entity.type
_entity.pdbx_description
1 polymer ?
#
loop_
_entity_poly.entity_id
_entity_poly.type
_entity_poly.pdbx_seq_one_letter_code
_entity_poly.pdbx_strand_id
1 'polypeptide(L)' 'EPYIRRRAVRHLEKKRICIFAAGTGNPYFTTDTAATLRANEMACEAILKGTKVDG' A
#
# COMPACT_ATOMS: atom_id res chain seq x y z
N GLU A 1 -4.04 -6.67 13.12
CA GLU A 1 -3.05 -7.70 12.76
C GLU A 1 -1.83 -7.01 12.17
N PRO A 2 -0.59 -7.43 12.49
CA PRO A 2 0.59 -6.92 11.80
C PRO A 2 0.53 -7.22 10.30
N TYR A 3 1.13 -6.36 9.47
CA TYR A 3 1.17 -6.59 8.03
C TYR A 3 2.01 -7.84 7.71
N ILE A 4 1.39 -8.79 7.00
CA ILE A 4 2.06 -9.99 6.49
C ILE A 4 1.91 -10.01 4.96
N ARG A 5 2.99 -9.69 4.25
CA ARG A 5 3.02 -9.62 2.78
C ARG A 5 2.38 -10.82 2.10
N ARG A 6 2.73 -12.04 2.52
CA ARG A 6 2.16 -13.29 1.93
C ARG A 6 0.64 -13.37 2.06
N ARG A 7 0.06 -12.87 3.16
CA ARG A 7 -1.40 -12.83 3.32
C ARG A 7 -2.00 -11.82 2.35
N ALA A 8 -1.44 -10.61 2.27
CA ALA A 8 -1.90 -9.59 1.34
C ALA A 8 -1.85 -10.06 -0.13
N VAL A 9 -0.78 -10.76 -0.53
CA VAL A 9 -0.65 -11.32 -1.89
C VAL A 9 -1.76 -12.34 -2.16
N ARG A 10 -2.01 -13.25 -1.23
CA ARG A 10 -3.11 -14.23 -1.34
C ARG A 10 -4.49 -13.57 -1.42
N HIS A 11 -4.68 -12.42 -0.77
CA HIS A 11 -5.92 -11.64 -0.91
C HIS A 11 -6.05 -11.04 -2.31
N LEU A 12 -4.98 -10.48 -2.87
CA LEU A 12 -4.96 -9.99 -4.26
C LEU A 12 -5.18 -11.11 -5.29
N GLU A 13 -4.57 -12.28 -5.13
CA GLU A 13 -4.79 -13.45 -6.00
C GLU A 13 -6.27 -13.87 -6.03
N LYS A 14 -6.98 -13.69 -4.91
CA LYS A 14 -8.42 -13.93 -4.79
C LYS A 14 -9.28 -12.76 -5.27
N LYS A 15 -8.69 -11.76 -5.95
CA LYS A 15 -9.32 -10.53 -6.43
C LYS A 15 -10.01 -9.73 -5.32
N ARG A 16 -9.48 -9.78 -4.09
CA ARG A 16 -10.00 -9.00 -2.97
C ARG A 16 -9.27 -7.67 -2.88
N ILE A 17 -9.99 -6.65 -2.43
CA ILE A 17 -9.41 -5.35 -2.13
C ILE A 17 -8.58 -5.46 -0.84
N CYS A 18 -7.32 -5.03 -0.90
CA CYS A 18 -6.42 -4.93 0.24
C CYS A 18 -6.37 -3.47 0.71
N ILE A 19 -6.76 -3.21 1.96
CA ILE A 19 -6.67 -1.89 2.58
C ILE A 19 -5.51 -1.92 3.57
N PHE A 20 -4.49 -1.08 3.33
CA PHE A 20 -3.35 -0.91 4.23
C PHE A 20 -3.57 0.29 5.15
N ALA A 21 -3.35 0.11 6.45
CA ALA A 21 -3.49 1.14 7.47
C ALA A 21 -2.19 1.31 8.27
N ALA A 22 -2.12 2.36 9.08
CA ALA A 22 -0.97 2.72 9.92
C ALA A 22 0.34 3.05 9.16
N GLY A 23 0.27 3.32 7.86
CA GLY A 23 1.43 3.73 7.05
C GLY A 23 2.55 2.68 7.07
N THR A 24 3.78 3.11 7.38
CA THR A 24 4.94 2.22 7.57
C THR A 24 4.99 1.59 8.97
N GLY A 25 4.15 2.07 9.90
CA GLY A 25 4.21 1.73 11.32
C GLY A 25 5.29 2.48 12.10
N ASN A 26 6.05 3.36 11.46
CA ASN A 26 7.16 4.11 12.07
C ASN A 26 6.87 5.63 12.07
N PRO A 27 7.28 6.36 13.13
CA PRO A 27 7.19 7.82 13.13
C PRO A 27 8.09 8.43 12.04
N TYR A 28 7.79 9.67 11.66
CA TYR A 28 8.53 10.47 10.67
C TYR A 28 8.42 10.00 9.21
N PHE A 29 7.57 9.01 8.92
CA PHE A 29 7.24 8.61 7.54
C PHE A 29 5.88 9.14 7.11
N THR A 30 5.76 9.50 5.84
CA THR A 30 4.50 9.98 5.26
C THR A 30 3.69 8.83 4.65
N THR A 31 2.42 9.11 4.36
CA THR A 31 1.54 8.18 3.66
C THR A 31 2.05 7.84 2.26
N ASP A 32 2.69 8.80 1.56
CA ASP A 32 3.27 8.57 0.23
C ASP A 32 4.42 7.56 0.28
N THR A 33 5.27 7.61 1.32
CA THR A 33 6.32 6.61 1.53
C THR A 33 5.72 5.23 1.82
N ALA A 34 4.66 5.17 2.63
CA ALA A 34 3.97 3.92 2.90
C ALA A 34 3.31 3.34 1.66
N ALA A 35 2.67 4.17 0.83
CA ALA A 35 2.06 3.75 -0.43
C ALA A 35 3.12 3.19 -1.38
N THR A 36 4.27 3.86 -1.51
CA THR A 36 5.41 3.39 -2.32
C THR A 36 5.97 2.07 -1.82
N LEU A 37 6.17 1.92 -0.50
CA LEU A 37 6.64 0.68 0.09
C LEU A 37 5.67 -0.48 -0.19
N ARG A 38 4.37 -0.29 0.04
CA ARG A 38 3.36 -1.32 -0.20
C ARG A 38 3.24 -1.65 -1.68
N ALA A 39 3.24 -0.67 -2.57
CA ALA A 39 3.21 -0.91 -4.00
C ALA A 39 4.39 -1.77 -4.47
N ASN A 40 5.61 -1.45 -4.00
CA ASN A 40 6.80 -2.23 -4.32
C ASN A 40 6.72 -3.66 -3.77
N GLU A 41 6.34 -3.84 -2.51
CA GLU A 41 6.18 -5.17 -1.91
C GLU A 41 5.10 -5.99 -2.63
N MET A 42 4.01 -5.36 -3.06
CA MET A 42 2.87 -6.00 -3.70
C MET A 42 3.04 -6.14 -5.23
N ALA A 43 4.19 -5.73 -5.78
CA ALA A 43 4.49 -5.74 -7.21
C ALA A 43 3.42 -5.03 -8.05
N CYS A 44 2.93 -3.89 -7.58
CA CYS A 44 1.99 -3.07 -8.33
C CYS A 44 2.67 -2.40 -9.53
N GLU A 45 1.95 -2.31 -10.65
CA GLU A 45 2.46 -1.70 -11.89
C GLU A 45 2.50 -0.17 -11.82
N ALA A 46 1.61 0.43 -11.04
CA ALA A 46 1.51 1.88 -10.89
C ALA A 46 0.97 2.27 -9.51
N ILE A 47 1.25 3.51 -9.11
CA ILE A 47 0.67 4.17 -7.94
C ILE A 47 -0.16 5.35 -8.42
N LEU A 48 -1.44 5.37 -8.06
CA LEU A 48 -2.35 6.48 -8.35
C LEU A 48 -2.53 7.30 -7.08
N LYS A 49 -1.98 8.53 -7.07
CA LYS A 49 -2.10 9.46 -5.94
C LYS A 49 -3.14 10.52 -6.26
N GLY A 50 -4.27 10.48 -5.56
CA GLY A 50 -5.29 11.53 -5.67
C GLY A 50 -4.83 12.84 -5.02
N THR A 51 -4.81 13.91 -5.79
CA THR A 51 -4.55 15.29 -5.35
C THR A 51 -5.79 16.15 -5.57
N LYS A 52 -5.81 17.38 -5.04
CA LYS A 52 -6.93 18.34 -5.22
C LYS A 52 -6.76 19.24 -6.45
N VAL A 53 -5.68 19.05 -7.20
CA VAL A 53 -5.31 19.80 -8.39
C VAL A 53 -5.15 18.82 -9.54
N ASP A 54 -5.27 19.29 -10.78
CA ASP A 54 -4.99 18.45 -11.94
C ASP A 54 -3.47 18.24 -12.05
N GLY A 55 -3.00 17.18 -11.38
CA GLY A 55 -1.58 16.81 -11.22
C GLY A 55 -1.08 17.04 -9.79
#